data_AF-A0A8S2HC59-F1
#
_entry.id   AF-A0A8S2HC59-F1
#
_cell.length_a   1.000
_cell.length_b   1.000
_cell.length_c   1.000
_cell.angle_alpha   90.00
_cell.angle_beta   90.00
_cell.angle_gamma   90.00
#
_symmetry.space_group_name_H-M   'P 1'
#
loop_
_entity.id
_entity.type
_entity.pdbx_description
1 polymer ?
#
loop_
_entity_poly.entity_id
_entity_poly.type
_entity_poly.pdbx_seq_one_letter_code
_entity_poly.pdbx_strand_id
1 'polypeptide(L)'
;MKECEQLVKKLALIQQQRIRSTFPDIIERLKEEIQTKKKQLKDLPIPITSEMECLAKFNEMTNVYRESIYAKVQGNYKNELMSMIVNGGATVSPRSSTNDTVIERLFTNEDYKLKEPCMNLVKETKEYMTQTLLSLFDRTYVVANYPALIHRLRDVIVRDTELAEQKCLERVQDTLIMERHIFTLNHYYMNTVNSLKRKYEIDQQQNKANKKTATAPTPVSIGFKEPIPVPQPVPADICSLIDGVQFHFSDVSNESQAAVDIQIAMHAYCKVVKKRVIDQVSQLCYHFFVTNCALLMHITLSNQFKSTDLLVLMAESVEQTQKRNEIKASIKVFEEALNKGLEFL
;
A
#
# COMPACT_ATOMS: atom_id res chain seq x y z
N MET A 1 3.07 39.71 -86.99
CA MET A 1 3.95 40.02 -85.83
C MET A 1 3.27 40.92 -84.79
N LYS A 2 2.67 42.07 -85.15
CA LYS A 2 2.01 42.99 -84.17
C LYS A 2 0.88 42.37 -83.33
N GLU A 3 0.10 41.45 -83.89
CA GLU A 3 -1.03 40.82 -83.17
C GLU A 3 -0.56 39.83 -82.09
N CYS A 4 0.54 39.11 -82.31
CA CYS A 4 1.14 38.23 -81.30
C CYS A 4 1.68 39.04 -80.10
N GLU A 5 2.29 40.20 -80.33
CA GLU A 5 2.76 41.07 -79.26
C GLU A 5 1.59 41.63 -78.42
N GLN A 6 0.47 41.96 -79.06
CA GLN A 6 -0.73 42.41 -78.35
C GLN A 6 -1.34 41.30 -77.49
N LEU A 7 -1.33 40.05 -77.96
CA LEU A 7 -1.79 38.90 -77.19
C LEU A 7 -0.91 38.65 -75.96
N VAL A 8 0.42 38.72 -76.10
CA VAL A 8 1.37 38.57 -74.99
C VAL A 8 1.16 39.67 -73.94
N LYS A 9 0.95 40.92 -74.35
CA LYS A 9 0.65 42.03 -73.43
C LYS A 9 -0.67 41.82 -72.68
N LYS A 10 -1.71 41.36 -73.37
CA LYS A 10 -3.01 41.04 -72.73
C LYS A 10 -2.89 39.89 -71.72
N LEU A 11 -2.16 38.83 -72.07
CA LEU A 11 -1.91 37.71 -71.16
C LEU A 11 -1.14 38.15 -69.91
N ALA A 12 -0.11 38.99 -70.08
CA ALA A 12 0.65 39.55 -68.96
C ALA A 12 -0.24 40.40 -68.03
N LEU A 13 -1.11 41.24 -68.58
CA LEU A 13 -2.07 42.04 -67.81
C LEU A 13 -3.07 41.17 -67.04
N ILE A 14 -3.63 40.14 -67.68
CA ILE A 14 -4.56 39.21 -67.05
C ILE A 14 -3.86 38.44 -65.91
N GLN A 15 -2.64 37.97 -66.13
CA GLN A 15 -1.85 37.30 -65.08
C GLN A 15 -1.54 38.25 -63.93
N GLN A 16 -1.14 39.49 -64.21
CA GLN A 16 -0.86 40.50 -63.19
C GLN A 16 -2.10 40.83 -62.35
N GLN A 17 -3.27 41.01 -62.98
CA GLN A 17 -4.53 41.24 -62.27
C GLN A 17 -4.91 40.03 -61.41
N ARG A 18 -4.77 38.82 -61.95
CA ARG A 18 -5.08 37.60 -61.21
C ARG A 18 -4.19 37.47 -59.99
N ILE A 19 -2.87 37.64 -60.14
CA ILE A 19 -1.91 37.64 -59.03
C ILE A 19 -2.34 38.66 -57.98
N ARG A 20 -2.55 39.93 -58.36
CA ARG A 20 -2.99 40.99 -57.42
C ARG A 20 -4.28 40.67 -56.68
N SER A 21 -5.25 40.03 -57.34
CA SER A 21 -6.52 39.67 -56.72
C SER A 21 -6.42 38.51 -55.72
N THR A 22 -5.56 37.52 -55.99
CA THR A 22 -5.42 36.32 -55.14
C THR A 22 -4.39 36.49 -54.02
N PHE A 23 -3.48 37.45 -54.17
CA PHE A 23 -2.34 37.60 -53.27
C PHE A 23 -2.72 37.95 -51.82
N PRO A 24 -3.67 38.87 -51.56
CA PRO A 24 -4.10 39.17 -50.19
C PRO A 24 -4.60 37.92 -49.44
N ASP A 25 -5.41 37.09 -50.09
CA ASP A 25 -5.93 35.84 -49.50
C ASP A 25 -4.80 34.86 -49.17
N ILE A 26 -3.77 34.77 -50.02
CA ILE A 26 -2.60 33.91 -49.77
C ILE A 26 -1.82 34.42 -48.55
N ILE A 27 -1.65 35.74 -48.42
CA ILE A 27 -0.98 36.36 -47.27
C ILE A 27 -1.75 36.12 -45.98
N GLU A 28 -3.08 36.20 -46.01
CA GLU A 28 -3.93 35.91 -44.85
C GLU A 28 -3.80 34.45 -44.42
N ARG A 29 -3.90 33.49 -45.35
CA ARG A 29 -3.68 32.06 -45.06
C ARG A 29 -2.30 31.78 -44.50
N LEU A 30 -1.25 32.41 -45.02
CA LEU A 30 0.12 32.28 -44.49
C LEU A 30 0.19 32.74 -43.04
N LYS A 31 -0.45 33.87 -42.69
CA LYS A 31 -0.51 34.36 -41.31
C LYS A 31 -1.23 33.37 -40.39
N GLU A 32 -2.37 32.83 -40.82
CA GLU A 32 -3.13 31.83 -40.07
C GLU A 32 -2.33 30.54 -39.85
N GLU A 33 -1.64 30.04 -40.88
CA GLU A 33 -0.80 28.84 -40.77
C GLU A 33 0.40 29.06 -39.84
N ILE A 34 1.04 30.23 -39.91
CA ILE A 34 2.12 30.61 -38.98
C ILE A 34 1.58 30.62 -37.54
N GLN A 35 0.42 31.23 -37.28
CA GLN A 35 -0.18 31.25 -35.94
C GLN A 35 -0.51 29.85 -35.45
N THR A 36 -1.09 29.01 -36.31
CA THR A 36 -1.45 27.63 -35.99
C THR A 36 -0.21 26.81 -35.64
N LYS A 37 0.86 26.89 -36.45
CA LYS A 37 2.11 26.19 -36.20
C LYS A 37 2.85 26.73 -34.97
N LYS A 38 2.81 28.04 -34.71
CA LYS A 38 3.34 28.64 -33.47
C LYS A 38 2.58 28.13 -32.24
N LYS A 39 1.27 27.93 -32.33
CA LYS A 39 0.47 27.31 -31.27
C LYS A 39 0.88 25.86 -31.06
N GLN A 40 0.96 25.06 -32.13
CA GLN A 40 1.44 23.67 -32.05
C GLN A 40 2.84 23.56 -31.44
N LEU A 41 3.74 24.51 -31.73
CA LEU A 41 5.07 24.56 -31.14
C LEU A 41 5.06 24.90 -29.64
N LYS A 42 4.12 25.75 -29.19
CA LYS A 42 3.91 26.07 -27.78
C LYS A 42 3.30 24.93 -26.99
N ASP A 43 2.46 24.11 -27.64
CA ASP A 43 1.83 22.95 -27.03
C ASP A 43 2.84 21.78 -26.85
N LEU A 44 3.97 21.80 -27.56
CA LEU A 44 5.07 20.87 -27.31
C LEU A 44 5.85 21.27 -26.03
N PRO A 45 6.28 20.30 -25.20
CA PRO A 45 7.10 20.57 -24.02
C PRO A 45 8.33 21.43 -24.36
N ILE A 46 8.86 22.25 -23.47
CA ILE A 46 10.09 22.98 -23.76
C ILE A 46 11.25 21.97 -23.73
N PRO A 47 12.12 21.90 -24.76
CA PRO A 47 13.27 21.02 -24.74
C PRO A 47 14.20 21.46 -23.62
N ILE A 48 14.47 20.57 -22.68
CA ILE A 48 15.39 20.85 -21.59
C ILE A 48 16.80 20.63 -22.11
N THR A 49 17.63 21.68 -22.04
CA THR A 49 18.98 21.65 -22.63
C THR A 49 20.09 21.76 -21.60
N SER A 50 19.75 22.13 -20.35
CA SER A 50 20.72 22.25 -19.27
C SER A 50 20.43 21.28 -18.12
N GLU A 51 21.50 20.83 -17.47
CA GLU A 51 21.40 19.98 -16.27
C GLU A 51 20.62 20.67 -15.14
N MET A 52 20.78 21.99 -15.00
CA MET A 52 20.12 22.79 -13.96
C MET A 52 18.59 22.83 -14.18
N GLU A 53 18.14 23.01 -15.41
CA GLU A 53 16.71 22.96 -15.76
C GLU A 53 16.13 21.55 -15.56
N CYS A 54 16.86 20.50 -15.94
CA CYS A 54 16.46 19.11 -15.70
C CYS A 54 16.24 18.85 -14.21
N LEU A 55 17.21 19.23 -13.38
CA LEU A 55 17.14 19.04 -11.94
C LEU A 55 15.99 19.85 -11.31
N ALA A 56 15.80 21.09 -11.73
CA ALA A 56 14.70 21.94 -11.27
C ALA A 56 13.35 21.32 -11.61
N LYS A 57 13.16 20.86 -12.86
CA LYS A 57 11.92 20.22 -13.30
C LYS A 57 11.68 18.89 -12.58
N PHE A 58 12.72 18.09 -12.40
CA PHE A 58 12.65 16.83 -11.67
C PHE A 58 12.23 17.05 -10.20
N ASN A 59 12.81 18.04 -9.53
CA ASN A 59 12.47 18.39 -8.15
C ASN A 59 11.04 18.93 -8.04
N GLU A 60 10.59 19.74 -9.00
CA GLU A 60 9.20 20.21 -9.07
C GLU A 60 8.22 19.03 -9.13
N MET A 61 8.43 18.08 -10.06
CA MET A 61 7.58 16.88 -10.18
C MET A 61 7.62 16.01 -8.92
N THR A 62 8.81 15.84 -8.34
CA THR A 62 9.01 15.05 -7.12
C THR A 62 8.29 15.68 -5.93
N ASN A 63 8.28 17.02 -5.82
CA ASN A 63 7.53 17.74 -4.80
C ASN A 63 6.01 17.57 -5.00
N VAL A 64 5.48 17.68 -6.21
CA VAL A 64 4.05 17.45 -6.48
C VAL A 64 3.64 16.03 -6.10
N TYR A 65 4.49 15.04 -6.41
CA TYR A 65 4.26 13.65 -6.00
C TYR A 65 4.29 13.50 -4.48
N ARG A 66 5.27 14.11 -3.81
CA ARG A 66 5.37 14.13 -2.35
C ARG A 66 4.11 14.71 -1.69
N GLU A 67 3.62 15.86 -2.15
CA GLU A 67 2.40 16.46 -1.61
C GLU A 67 1.18 15.57 -1.83
N SER A 68 1.11 14.87 -2.97
CA SER A 68 0.04 13.90 -3.25
C SER A 68 0.07 12.72 -2.29
N ILE A 69 1.26 12.23 -1.93
CA ILE A 69 1.43 11.21 -0.89
C ILE A 69 1.00 11.75 0.48
N TYR A 70 1.47 12.93 0.88
CA TYR A 70 1.10 13.53 2.16
C TYR A 70 -0.41 13.72 2.28
N ALA A 71 -1.07 14.22 1.24
CA ALA A 71 -2.52 14.37 1.21
C ALA A 71 -3.25 13.02 1.38
N LYS A 72 -2.70 11.94 0.83
CA LYS A 72 -3.26 10.58 0.95
C LYS A 72 -3.02 9.97 2.34
N VAL A 73 -1.88 10.25 2.96
CA VAL A 73 -1.47 9.71 4.28
C VAL A 73 -2.07 10.51 5.44
N GLN A 74 -2.28 11.82 5.31
CA GLN A 74 -2.81 12.72 6.36
C GLN A 74 -4.32 12.55 6.64
N GLY A 75 -4.87 11.34 6.48
CA GLY A 75 -5.94 10.93 7.39
C GLY A 75 -5.47 11.14 8.83
N ASN A 76 -6.26 11.83 9.65
CA ASN A 76 -5.90 12.46 10.91
C ASN A 76 -5.36 11.47 12.00
N TYR A 77 -4.07 11.12 12.01
CA TYR A 77 -3.49 10.16 13.00
C TYR A 77 -2.23 10.66 13.74
N LYS A 78 -1.98 11.97 13.76
CA LYS A 78 -0.71 12.52 14.29
C LYS A 78 -0.55 12.47 15.82
N ASN A 79 -1.62 12.19 16.58
CA ASN A 79 -1.62 12.33 18.04
C ASN A 79 -1.66 11.01 18.85
N GLU A 80 -1.82 9.85 18.21
CA GLU A 80 -2.06 8.58 18.94
C GLU A 80 -0.82 7.67 19.08
N LEU A 81 0.22 7.89 18.28
CA LEU A 81 1.39 7.00 18.21
C LEU A 81 2.39 7.19 19.38
N MET A 82 2.47 8.38 19.97
CA MET A 82 3.42 8.68 21.05
C MET A 82 2.91 8.31 22.45
N SER A 83 1.61 8.11 22.64
CA SER A 83 1.05 7.71 23.95
C SER A 83 1.13 6.21 24.21
N MET A 84 1.30 5.39 23.16
CA MET A 84 1.37 3.92 23.29
C MET A 84 2.79 3.39 23.56
N ILE A 85 3.84 4.17 23.28
CA ILE A 85 5.24 3.75 23.43
C ILE A 85 5.74 3.85 24.90
N VAL A 86 5.04 4.58 25.78
CA VAL A 86 5.58 4.96 27.10
C VAL A 86 5.07 4.11 28.28
N ASN A 87 4.04 3.26 28.12
CA ASN A 87 3.44 2.52 29.24
C ASN A 87 3.99 1.08 29.43
N GLY A 88 5.30 0.97 29.58
CA GLY A 88 6.03 -0.29 29.88
C GLY A 88 6.32 -0.51 31.38
N GLY A 89 5.29 -0.84 32.16
CA GLY A 89 5.22 -1.77 33.32
C GLY A 89 6.28 -1.83 34.45
N ALA A 90 5.79 -1.75 35.69
CA ALA A 90 6.34 -2.41 36.89
C ALA A 90 5.83 -3.88 37.01
N THR A 91 6.50 -4.72 37.80
CA THR A 91 6.71 -6.17 37.57
C THR A 91 5.97 -7.13 38.54
N VAL A 92 5.50 -8.28 38.05
CA VAL A 92 5.18 -9.53 38.80
C VAL A 92 5.24 -10.75 37.84
N SER A 93 5.97 -11.81 38.20
CA SER A 93 5.99 -13.09 37.49
C SER A 93 4.87 -14.03 37.99
N PRO A 94 4.15 -14.76 37.12
CA PRO A 94 3.19 -15.76 37.56
C PRO A 94 3.93 -16.97 38.15
N ARG A 95 4.27 -16.92 39.44
CA ARG A 95 4.69 -18.11 40.20
C ARG A 95 3.49 -18.70 40.92
N SER A 96 2.89 -19.76 40.35
CA SER A 96 2.09 -20.70 41.13
C SER A 96 2.05 -22.11 40.50
N SER A 97 2.94 -22.97 41.00
CA SER A 97 2.77 -24.42 41.23
C SER A 97 2.02 -25.32 40.23
N THR A 98 2.05 -25.04 38.93
CA THR A 98 1.61 -25.97 37.88
C THR A 98 2.66 -26.02 36.79
N ASN A 99 2.96 -27.21 36.25
CA ASN A 99 4.09 -27.47 35.34
C ASN A 99 4.20 -26.45 34.21
N ASP A 100 5.07 -25.44 34.37
CA ASP A 100 5.35 -24.39 33.39
C ASP A 100 5.71 -24.97 32.01
N THR A 101 6.37 -26.13 32.01
CA THR A 101 6.74 -26.90 30.81
C THR A 101 5.55 -27.40 29.99
N VAL A 102 4.39 -27.64 30.60
CA VAL A 102 3.17 -28.06 29.90
C VAL A 102 2.53 -26.86 29.22
N ILE A 103 2.49 -25.72 29.89
CA ILE A 103 1.97 -24.47 29.32
C ILE A 103 2.85 -24.03 28.15
N GLU A 104 4.18 -24.05 28.30
CA GLU A 104 5.12 -23.74 27.22
C GLU A 104 4.91 -24.61 25.98
N ARG A 105 4.76 -25.93 26.16
CA ARG A 105 4.50 -26.86 25.05
C ARG A 105 3.16 -26.62 24.37
N LEU A 106 2.10 -26.44 25.15
CA LEU A 106 0.76 -26.17 24.62
C LEU A 106 0.72 -24.82 23.88
N PHE A 107 1.44 -23.82 24.37
CA PHE A 107 1.46 -22.48 23.78
C PHE A 107 2.19 -22.49 22.45
N THR A 108 3.29 -23.26 22.37
CA THR A 108 4.07 -23.43 21.14
C THR A 108 3.19 -23.89 19.97
N ASN A 109 2.19 -24.75 20.22
CA ASN A 109 1.25 -25.22 19.18
C ASN A 109 0.29 -24.11 18.70
N GLU A 110 -0.09 -23.18 19.58
CA GLU A 110 -0.96 -22.05 19.23
C GLU A 110 -0.20 -20.89 18.58
N ASP A 111 1.08 -20.66 18.96
CA ASP A 111 1.97 -19.66 18.34
C ASP A 111 2.13 -19.86 16.84
N TYR A 112 2.26 -21.12 16.38
CA TYR A 112 2.37 -21.45 14.96
C TYR A 112 1.21 -20.93 14.11
N LYS A 113 0.01 -20.78 14.69
CA LYS A 113 -1.19 -20.31 13.97
C LYS A 113 -1.19 -18.81 13.73
N LEU A 114 -0.41 -18.03 14.50
CA LEU A 114 -0.31 -16.58 14.34
C LEU A 114 0.66 -16.17 13.23
N LYS A 115 1.63 -17.04 12.93
CA LYS A 115 2.67 -16.76 11.93
C LYS A 115 2.08 -16.43 10.56
N GLU A 116 1.23 -17.31 10.02
CA GLU A 116 0.69 -17.16 8.67
C GLU A 116 -0.16 -15.88 8.50
N PRO A 117 -1.13 -15.56 9.37
CA PRO A 117 -1.88 -14.30 9.30
C PRO A 117 -0.98 -13.05 9.36
N CYS A 118 0.07 -13.05 10.17
CA CYS A 118 0.99 -11.92 10.26
C CYS A 118 1.78 -11.73 8.96
N MET A 119 2.27 -12.82 8.37
CA MET A 119 2.99 -12.77 7.09
C MET A 119 2.07 -12.33 5.95
N ASN A 120 0.81 -12.79 5.94
CA ASN A 120 -0.18 -12.37 4.95
C ASN A 120 -0.51 -10.88 5.06
N LEU A 121 -0.67 -10.36 6.29
CA LEU A 121 -0.89 -8.93 6.51
C LEU A 121 0.25 -8.07 5.93
N VAL A 122 1.50 -8.49 6.09
CA VAL A 122 2.67 -7.78 5.53
C VAL A 122 2.60 -7.76 3.99
N LYS A 123 2.29 -8.90 3.36
CA LYS A 123 2.17 -9.02 1.90
C LYS A 123 1.02 -8.16 1.35
N GLU A 124 -0.17 -8.27 1.93
CA GLU A 124 -1.32 -7.46 1.55
C GLU A 124 -1.05 -5.97 1.72
N THR A 125 -0.37 -5.58 2.80
CA THR A 125 0.04 -4.18 3.01
C THR A 125 1.02 -3.72 1.93
N LYS A 126 2.01 -4.54 1.57
CA LYS A 126 2.96 -4.24 0.50
C LYS A 126 2.26 -4.07 -0.85
N GLU A 127 1.36 -4.98 -1.20
CA GLU A 127 0.61 -4.92 -2.46
C GLU A 127 -0.22 -3.64 -2.53
N TYR A 128 -1.00 -3.36 -1.49
CA TYR A 128 -1.80 -2.15 -1.38
C TYR A 128 -0.94 -0.89 -1.50
N MET A 129 0.19 -0.83 -0.78
CA MET A 129 1.06 0.34 -0.79
C MET A 129 1.76 0.53 -2.13
N THR A 130 2.23 -0.54 -2.76
CA THR A 130 2.85 -0.49 -4.10
C THR A 130 1.85 0.03 -5.13
N GLN A 131 0.63 -0.52 -5.16
CA GLN A 131 -0.43 -0.07 -6.07
C GLN A 131 -0.81 1.39 -5.82
N THR A 132 -0.91 1.81 -4.56
CA THR A 132 -1.26 3.18 -4.20
C THR A 132 -0.18 4.17 -4.65
N LEU A 133 1.09 3.87 -4.38
CA LEU A 133 2.21 4.73 -4.77
C LEU A 133 2.31 4.83 -6.30
N LEU A 134 2.20 3.71 -7.02
CA LEU A 134 2.21 3.70 -8.48
C LEU A 134 1.02 4.46 -9.07
N SER A 135 -0.18 4.35 -8.47
CA SER A 135 -1.36 5.11 -8.92
C SER A 135 -1.18 6.61 -8.73
N LEU A 136 -0.62 7.04 -7.60
CA LEU A 136 -0.31 8.45 -7.36
C LEU A 136 0.80 8.94 -8.31
N PHE A 137 1.80 8.10 -8.56
CA PHE A 137 2.90 8.39 -9.46
C PHE A 137 2.41 8.59 -10.90
N ASP A 138 1.50 7.74 -11.36
CA ASP A 138 0.94 7.83 -12.70
C ASP A 138 0.15 9.12 -12.90
N ARG A 139 -0.55 9.60 -11.86
CA ARG A 139 -1.26 10.88 -11.92
C ARG A 139 -0.32 12.08 -12.02
N THR A 140 0.88 12.00 -11.45
CA THR A 140 1.82 13.13 -11.41
C THR A 140 2.80 13.13 -12.57
N TYR A 141 3.35 11.98 -12.96
CA TYR A 141 4.44 11.89 -13.93
C TYR A 141 3.99 11.60 -15.37
N VAL A 142 2.80 11.02 -15.61
CA VAL A 142 2.35 10.70 -16.99
C VAL A 142 2.20 11.95 -17.85
N VAL A 143 1.88 13.10 -17.25
CA VAL A 143 1.77 14.39 -17.96
C VAL A 143 3.12 14.87 -18.49
N ALA A 144 4.24 14.41 -17.92
CA ALA A 144 5.56 14.94 -18.19
C ALA A 144 6.22 14.41 -19.48
N ASN A 145 5.68 13.36 -20.12
CA ASN A 145 6.20 12.79 -21.38
C ASN A 145 7.68 12.35 -21.37
N TYR A 146 8.21 11.87 -20.23
CA TYR A 146 9.58 11.33 -20.12
C TYR A 146 9.56 9.82 -19.85
N PRO A 147 9.37 8.96 -20.88
CA PRO A 147 9.12 7.52 -20.69
C PRO A 147 10.28 6.78 -20.02
N ALA A 148 11.53 7.14 -20.34
CA ALA A 148 12.72 6.51 -19.75
C ALA A 148 12.84 6.82 -18.25
N LEU A 149 12.63 8.09 -17.88
CA LEU A 149 12.59 8.50 -16.47
C LEU A 149 11.44 7.81 -15.73
N ILE A 150 10.25 7.79 -16.31
CA ILE A 150 9.03 7.17 -15.74
C ILE A 150 9.27 5.71 -15.42
N HIS A 151 9.81 4.93 -16.37
CA HIS A 151 10.13 3.52 -16.16
C HIS A 151 11.08 3.34 -14.98
N ARG A 152 12.17 4.10 -14.96
CA ARG A 152 13.21 3.96 -13.94
C ARG A 152 12.72 4.38 -12.55
N LEU A 153 11.86 5.40 -12.45
CA LEU A 153 11.24 5.80 -11.19
C LEU A 153 10.27 4.73 -10.67
N ARG A 154 9.48 4.10 -11.55
CA ARG A 154 8.60 2.98 -11.16
C ARG A 154 9.41 1.80 -10.62
N ASP A 155 10.52 1.46 -11.25
CA ASP A 155 11.41 0.39 -10.78
C ASP A 155 11.96 0.68 -9.37
N VAL A 156 12.28 1.95 -9.08
CA VAL A 156 12.72 2.37 -7.74
C VAL A 156 11.60 2.18 -6.72
N ILE A 157 10.37 2.61 -7.03
CA ILE A 157 9.21 2.44 -6.12
C ILE A 157 8.98 0.98 -5.79
N VAL A 158 8.97 0.10 -6.80
CA VAL A 158 8.75 -1.34 -6.61
C VAL A 158 9.87 -1.98 -5.79
N ARG A 159 11.13 -1.65 -6.11
CA ARG A 159 12.29 -2.18 -5.38
C ARG A 159 12.29 -1.76 -3.91
N ASP A 160 11.94 -0.51 -3.63
CA ASP A 160 11.91 0.00 -2.26
C ASP A 160 10.79 -0.65 -1.44
N THR A 161 9.62 -0.91 -2.04
CA THR A 161 8.54 -1.62 -1.33
C THR A 161 8.87 -3.10 -1.10
N GLU A 162 9.57 -3.76 -2.02
CA GLU A 162 10.10 -5.12 -1.84
C GLU A 162 11.15 -5.19 -0.72
N LEU A 163 12.07 -4.22 -0.66
CA LEU A 163 13.07 -4.16 0.41
C LEU A 163 12.41 -3.91 1.78
N ALA A 164 11.36 -3.08 1.82
CA ALA A 164 10.60 -2.83 3.03
C ALA A 164 9.81 -4.07 3.48
N GLU A 165 9.24 -4.83 2.55
CA GLU A 165 8.60 -6.12 2.82
C GLU A 165 9.58 -7.09 3.47
N GLN A 166 10.77 -7.27 2.88
CA GLN A 166 11.79 -8.17 3.44
C GLN A 166 12.14 -7.78 4.89
N LYS A 167 12.45 -6.50 5.13
CA LYS A 167 12.81 -6.01 6.47
C LYS A 167 11.65 -6.12 7.46
N CYS A 168 10.42 -5.89 7.00
CA CYS A 168 9.23 -6.03 7.83
C CYS A 168 9.01 -7.49 8.23
N LEU A 169 9.12 -8.43 7.30
CA LEU A 169 9.00 -9.87 7.55
C LEU A 169 10.05 -10.36 8.55
N GLU A 170 11.31 -9.91 8.41
CA GLU A 170 12.39 -10.22 9.38
C GLU A 170 12.01 -9.74 10.79
N ARG A 171 11.51 -8.51 10.94
CA ARG A 171 11.09 -7.97 12.24
C ARG A 171 9.84 -8.64 12.81
N VAL A 172 8.88 -9.00 11.97
CA VAL A 172 7.70 -9.77 12.40
C VAL A 172 8.14 -11.14 12.91
N GLN A 173 9.09 -11.79 12.25
CA GLN A 173 9.65 -13.06 12.70
C GLN A 173 10.37 -12.92 14.04
N ASP A 174 11.16 -11.88 14.24
CA ASP A 174 11.78 -11.58 15.55
C ASP A 174 10.71 -11.40 16.64
N THR A 175 9.65 -10.65 16.35
CA THR A 175 8.51 -10.45 17.27
C THR A 175 7.86 -11.78 17.66
N LEU A 176 7.58 -12.65 16.70
CA LEU A 176 6.99 -13.97 16.98
C LEU A 176 7.94 -14.85 17.78
N ILE A 177 9.25 -14.81 17.51
CA ILE A 177 10.26 -15.53 18.31
C ILE A 177 10.27 -15.04 19.75
N MET A 178 10.16 -13.73 19.99
CA MET A 178 10.11 -13.16 21.35
C MET A 178 8.86 -13.63 22.12
N GLU A 179 7.71 -13.76 21.46
CA GLU A 179 6.47 -14.20 22.11
C GLU A 179 6.47 -15.68 22.54
N ARG A 180 7.41 -16.48 22.05
CA ARG A 180 7.62 -17.87 22.53
C ARG A 180 8.02 -17.93 24.00
N HIS A 181 8.57 -16.84 24.55
CA HIS A 181 8.87 -16.74 25.97
C HIS A 181 7.60 -16.32 26.72
N ILE A 182 7.01 -17.26 27.47
CA ILE A 182 5.77 -17.00 28.21
C ILE A 182 6.01 -16.00 29.33
N PHE A 183 5.55 -14.77 29.13
CA PHE A 183 5.66 -13.71 30.11
C PHE A 183 4.60 -12.63 29.89
N THR A 184 3.87 -12.27 30.95
CA THR A 184 2.92 -11.16 30.90
C THR A 184 2.81 -10.41 32.21
N LEU A 185 2.90 -9.08 32.12
CA LEU A 185 2.58 -8.12 33.19
C LEU A 185 1.23 -7.45 32.96
N ASN A 186 0.50 -7.91 31.96
CA ASN A 186 -0.68 -7.22 31.51
C ASN A 186 -1.83 -7.45 32.50
N HIS A 187 -2.37 -6.39 33.09
CA HIS A 187 -3.53 -6.45 33.98
C HIS A 187 -4.75 -7.14 33.32
N TYR A 188 -4.87 -7.07 31.98
CA TYR A 188 -5.89 -7.80 31.23
C TYR A 188 -5.81 -9.32 31.42
N TYR A 189 -4.63 -9.89 31.66
CA TYR A 189 -4.45 -11.32 31.92
C TYR A 189 -5.21 -11.74 33.18
N MET A 190 -4.91 -11.13 34.32
CA MET A 190 -5.55 -11.47 35.60
C MET A 190 -7.05 -11.17 35.58
N ASN A 191 -7.47 -10.07 34.95
CA ASN A 191 -8.88 -9.77 34.76
C ASN A 191 -9.61 -10.86 33.94
N THR A 192 -8.96 -11.38 32.89
CA THR A 192 -9.51 -12.45 32.05
C THR A 192 -9.56 -13.77 32.82
N VAL A 193 -8.50 -14.14 33.53
CA VAL A 193 -8.47 -15.34 34.38
C VAL A 193 -9.60 -15.29 35.42
N ASN A 194 -9.71 -14.18 36.17
CA ASN A 194 -10.74 -14.02 37.20
C ASN A 194 -12.16 -14.05 36.60
N SER A 195 -12.36 -13.44 35.43
CA SER A 195 -13.64 -13.45 34.73
C SER A 195 -14.03 -14.88 34.30
N LEU A 196 -13.10 -15.65 33.76
CA LEU A 196 -13.32 -17.03 33.32
C LEU A 196 -13.56 -17.98 34.49
N LYS A 197 -12.79 -17.85 35.59
CA LYS A 197 -13.02 -18.63 36.81
C LYS A 197 -14.41 -18.38 37.38
N ARG A 198 -14.83 -17.11 37.46
CA ARG A 198 -16.18 -16.75 37.93
C ARG A 198 -17.29 -17.35 37.05
N LYS A 199 -17.13 -17.32 35.73
CA LYS A 199 -18.10 -17.94 34.80
C LYS A 199 -18.20 -19.45 35.05
N TYR A 200 -17.06 -20.13 35.13
CA TYR A 200 -16.99 -21.56 35.39
C TYR A 200 -17.65 -21.96 36.74
N GLU A 201 -17.44 -21.17 37.79
CA GLU A 201 -18.08 -21.38 39.10
C GLU A 201 -19.61 -21.26 39.03
N ILE A 202 -20.12 -20.26 38.31
CA ILE A 202 -21.57 -20.07 38.08
C ILE A 202 -22.15 -21.26 37.31
N ASP A 203 -21.49 -21.70 36.25
CA ASP A 203 -21.93 -22.84 35.43
C ASP A 203 -21.97 -24.14 36.24
N GLN A 204 -20.98 -24.37 37.12
CA GLN A 204 -21.00 -25.50 38.03
C GLN A 204 -22.17 -25.46 39.02
N GLN A 205 -22.51 -24.27 39.54
CA GLN A 205 -23.63 -24.11 40.48
C GLN A 205 -24.97 -24.36 39.80
N GLN A 206 -25.17 -23.86 38.58
CA GLN A 206 -26.39 -24.11 37.79
C GLN A 206 -26.53 -25.60 37.45
N ASN A 207 -25.45 -26.26 37.06
CA ASN A 207 -25.47 -27.70 36.78
C ASN A 207 -25.79 -28.54 38.02
N LYS A 208 -25.30 -28.14 39.21
CA LYS A 208 -25.67 -28.79 40.49
C LYS A 208 -27.13 -28.55 40.88
N ALA A 209 -27.66 -27.36 40.61
CA ALA A 209 -29.08 -27.04 40.87
C ALA A 209 -30.01 -27.87 39.96
N ASN A 210 -29.69 -27.98 38.67
CA ASN A 210 -30.45 -28.78 37.70
C ASN A 210 -30.39 -30.29 37.99
N LYS A 211 -29.29 -30.79 38.56
CA LYS A 211 -29.16 -32.20 38.96
C LYS A 211 -29.96 -32.52 40.24
N LYS A 212 -30.21 -31.54 41.11
CA LYS A 212 -31.03 -31.69 42.33
C LYS A 212 -32.53 -31.62 42.09
N THR A 213 -32.98 -30.98 41.01
CA THR A 213 -34.40 -30.95 40.61
C THR A 213 -34.83 -32.17 39.80
N ALA A 214 -33.89 -33.03 39.37
CA ALA A 214 -34.16 -34.26 38.62
C ALA A 214 -34.38 -35.51 39.49
N THR A 215 -34.43 -35.39 40.83
CA THR A 215 -34.77 -36.51 41.73
C THR A 215 -36.23 -36.47 42.18
N ALA A 216 -37.13 -36.86 41.28
CA ALA A 216 -38.37 -37.54 41.64
C ALA A 216 -38.33 -38.92 40.96
N PRO A 217 -38.36 -40.03 41.71
CA PRO A 217 -38.23 -41.36 41.12
C PRO A 217 -39.57 -41.78 40.51
N THR A 218 -39.63 -41.88 39.18
CA THR A 218 -40.66 -42.67 38.50
C THR A 218 -40.06 -44.04 38.20
N PRO A 219 -40.59 -45.15 38.73
CA PRO A 219 -40.01 -46.47 38.51
C PRO A 219 -40.65 -47.12 37.28
N VAL A 220 -39.97 -47.20 36.12
CA VAL A 220 -40.30 -48.22 35.09
C VAL A 220 -39.08 -48.57 34.21
N SER A 221 -38.77 -49.88 34.24
CA SER A 221 -38.14 -50.78 33.25
C SER A 221 -36.70 -50.59 32.74
N ILE A 222 -35.93 -51.62 33.08
CA ILE A 222 -34.67 -52.08 32.49
C ILE A 222 -34.89 -52.45 31.01
N GLY A 223 -34.17 -51.77 30.11
CA GLY A 223 -33.96 -52.19 28.73
C GLY A 223 -32.47 -52.21 28.44
N PHE A 224 -31.91 -53.41 28.25
CA PHE A 224 -30.54 -53.62 27.78
C PHE A 224 -30.42 -53.15 26.32
N LYS A 225 -29.44 -52.29 26.01
CA LYS A 225 -28.82 -52.18 24.69
C LYS A 225 -27.44 -51.50 24.73
N GLU A 226 -26.41 -52.35 24.63
CA GLU A 226 -25.19 -52.25 23.80
C GLU A 226 -24.16 -51.10 23.94
N PRO A 227 -22.90 -51.33 23.52
CA PRO A 227 -21.69 -50.80 24.17
C PRO A 227 -21.24 -49.42 23.66
N ILE A 228 -20.54 -48.72 24.56
CA ILE A 228 -19.92 -47.41 24.36
C ILE A 228 -18.83 -47.49 23.27
N PRO A 229 -18.78 -46.54 22.31
CA PRO A 229 -17.77 -46.50 21.27
C PRO A 229 -16.39 -46.01 21.77
N VAL A 230 -15.37 -46.50 21.08
CA VAL A 230 -13.93 -46.22 21.18
C VAL A 230 -13.62 -44.70 21.34
N PRO A 231 -12.60 -44.30 22.12
CA PRO A 231 -12.22 -42.90 22.26
C PRO A 231 -11.81 -42.30 20.90
N GLN A 232 -12.49 -41.25 20.47
CA GLN A 232 -12.09 -40.46 19.30
C GLN A 232 -10.79 -39.67 19.60
N PRO A 233 -9.95 -39.44 18.59
CA PRO A 233 -8.72 -38.67 18.73
C PRO A 233 -9.01 -37.21 19.11
N VAL A 234 -8.23 -36.69 20.04
CA VAL A 234 -8.29 -35.31 20.54
C VAL A 234 -8.14 -34.33 19.35
N PRO A 235 -9.06 -33.36 19.14
CA PRO A 235 -8.94 -32.39 18.06
C PRO A 235 -7.73 -31.46 18.27
N ALA A 236 -7.01 -31.17 17.18
CA ALA A 236 -5.74 -30.44 17.14
C ALA A 236 -5.84 -28.91 17.40
N ASP A 237 -6.94 -28.42 17.96
CA ASP A 237 -7.28 -27.00 17.87
C ASP A 237 -7.89 -26.44 19.17
N ILE A 238 -7.02 -26.06 20.11
CA ILE A 238 -7.42 -25.60 21.46
C ILE A 238 -8.07 -24.20 21.38
N CYS A 239 -7.65 -23.34 20.45
CA CYS A 239 -8.26 -22.02 20.26
C CYS A 239 -9.68 -22.06 19.64
N SER A 240 -9.98 -22.94 18.68
CA SER A 240 -11.31 -23.03 18.06
C SER A 240 -12.31 -23.84 18.90
N LEU A 241 -11.83 -24.62 19.88
CA LEU A 241 -12.71 -25.24 20.87
C LEU A 241 -13.38 -24.20 21.80
N ILE A 242 -12.75 -23.08 22.15
CA ILE A 242 -13.17 -22.31 23.34
C ILE A 242 -14.21 -21.20 23.05
N ASP A 243 -14.36 -20.75 21.81
CA ASP A 243 -15.41 -19.78 21.46
C ASP A 243 -16.84 -20.39 21.46
N GLY A 244 -16.96 -21.71 21.71
CA GLY A 244 -18.25 -22.43 21.79
C GLY A 244 -18.36 -23.60 22.78
N VAL A 245 -17.37 -23.89 23.64
CA VAL A 245 -17.43 -25.04 24.57
C VAL A 245 -18.22 -24.72 25.84
N GLN A 246 -19.31 -25.48 26.06
CA GLN A 246 -19.80 -25.80 27.39
C GLN A 246 -18.79 -26.74 28.06
N PHE A 247 -18.16 -26.32 29.15
CA PHE A 247 -17.26 -27.17 29.93
C PHE A 247 -18.06 -28.31 30.58
N HIS A 248 -18.19 -29.45 29.90
CA HIS A 248 -18.86 -30.64 30.41
C HIS A 248 -17.86 -31.58 31.06
N PHE A 249 -17.77 -31.53 32.39
CA PHE A 249 -17.02 -32.50 33.19
C PHE A 249 -17.89 -32.96 34.36
N SER A 250 -18.22 -34.25 34.38
CA SER A 250 -19.15 -34.84 35.34
C SER A 250 -18.52 -35.35 36.63
N ASP A 251 -17.20 -35.27 36.83
CA ASP A 251 -16.54 -35.72 38.07
C ASP A 251 -15.37 -34.81 38.52
N VAL A 252 -15.42 -34.40 39.79
CA VAL A 252 -14.56 -33.38 40.42
C VAL A 252 -13.28 -34.03 40.97
N SER A 253 -12.41 -34.54 40.10
CA SER A 253 -11.06 -34.94 40.52
C SER A 253 -10.14 -33.70 40.62
N ASN A 254 -9.13 -33.76 41.50
CA ASN A 254 -8.12 -32.69 41.61
C ASN A 254 -7.39 -32.47 40.27
N GLU A 255 -7.23 -33.53 39.47
CA GLU A 255 -6.60 -33.51 38.14
C GLU A 255 -7.48 -32.77 37.13
N SER A 256 -8.79 -33.02 37.15
CA SER A 256 -9.77 -32.31 36.31
C SER A 256 -9.77 -30.81 36.61
N GLN A 257 -9.67 -30.43 37.88
CA GLN A 257 -9.63 -29.01 38.27
C GLN A 257 -8.31 -28.34 37.84
N ALA A 258 -7.17 -29.03 38.00
CA ALA A 258 -5.88 -28.53 37.53
C ALA A 258 -5.83 -28.35 36.00
N ALA A 259 -6.46 -29.26 35.25
CA ALA A 259 -6.58 -29.14 33.80
C ALA A 259 -7.39 -27.89 33.39
N VAL A 260 -8.50 -27.61 34.09
CA VAL A 260 -9.31 -26.40 33.86
C VAL A 260 -8.52 -25.13 34.19
N ASP A 261 -7.78 -25.10 35.30
CA ASP A 261 -6.96 -23.94 35.64
C ASP A 261 -5.87 -23.66 34.59
N ILE A 262 -5.23 -24.71 34.05
CA ILE A 262 -4.25 -24.59 32.95
C ILE A 262 -4.92 -24.07 31.67
N GLN A 263 -6.11 -24.57 31.32
CA GLN A 263 -6.84 -24.10 30.14
C GLN A 263 -7.25 -22.63 30.25
N ILE A 264 -7.73 -22.20 31.42
CA ILE A 264 -8.10 -20.80 31.68
C ILE A 264 -6.86 -19.89 31.59
N ALA A 265 -5.76 -20.28 32.22
CA ALA A 265 -4.50 -19.54 32.17
C ALA A 265 -3.99 -19.42 30.72
N MET A 266 -3.98 -20.53 29.98
CA MET A 266 -3.56 -20.55 28.58
C MET A 266 -4.42 -19.64 27.71
N HIS A 267 -5.75 -19.72 27.82
CA HIS A 267 -6.66 -18.90 27.04
C HIS A 267 -6.44 -17.40 27.32
N ALA A 268 -6.35 -17.03 28.60
CA ALA A 268 -6.09 -15.64 28.99
C ALA A 268 -4.75 -15.14 28.44
N TYR A 269 -3.70 -15.98 28.44
CA TYR A 269 -2.40 -15.65 27.88
C TYR A 269 -2.46 -15.48 26.35
N CYS A 270 -3.04 -16.44 25.64
CA CYS A 270 -3.20 -16.40 24.18
C CYS A 270 -3.95 -15.13 23.73
N LYS A 271 -4.97 -14.70 24.48
CA LYS A 271 -5.72 -13.47 24.18
C LYS A 271 -4.84 -12.21 24.29
N VAL A 272 -3.96 -12.15 25.29
CA VAL A 272 -3.03 -11.03 25.48
C VAL A 272 -1.98 -11.03 24.37
N VAL A 273 -1.39 -12.19 24.05
CA VAL A 273 -0.42 -12.34 22.96
C VAL A 273 -1.04 -11.92 21.63
N LYS A 274 -2.22 -12.45 21.28
CA LYS A 274 -2.94 -12.10 20.04
C LYS A 274 -3.08 -10.59 19.87
N LYS A 275 -3.57 -9.91 20.91
CA LYS A 275 -3.71 -8.45 20.89
C LYS A 275 -2.37 -7.75 20.66
N ARG A 276 -1.35 -8.13 21.44
CA ARG A 276 -0.02 -7.50 21.38
C ARG A 276 0.64 -7.70 20.01
N VAL A 277 0.59 -8.92 19.47
CA VAL A 277 1.13 -9.25 18.15
C VAL A 277 0.42 -8.45 17.07
N ILE A 278 -0.91 -8.37 17.09
CA ILE A 278 -1.68 -7.56 16.13
C ILE A 278 -1.23 -6.09 16.17
N ASP A 279 -1.16 -5.50 17.38
CA ASP A 279 -0.76 -4.11 17.56
C ASP A 279 0.68 -3.87 17.05
N GLN A 280 1.62 -4.75 17.42
CA GLN A 280 3.04 -4.63 17.04
C GLN A 280 3.25 -4.84 15.54
N VAL A 281 2.65 -5.87 14.94
CA VAL A 281 2.78 -6.13 13.50
C VAL A 281 2.17 -4.99 12.70
N SER A 282 1.02 -4.45 13.13
CA SER A 282 0.41 -3.28 12.49
C SER A 282 1.32 -2.04 12.56
N GLN A 283 1.98 -1.82 13.70
CA GLN A 283 2.97 -0.75 13.85
C GLN A 283 4.20 -0.95 12.96
N LEU A 284 4.70 -2.20 12.84
CA LEU A 284 5.80 -2.52 11.93
C LEU A 284 5.39 -2.25 10.48
N CYS A 285 4.23 -2.70 10.04
CA CYS A 285 3.69 -2.40 8.71
C CYS A 285 3.59 -0.89 8.46
N TYR A 286 3.06 -0.14 9.42
CA TYR A 286 2.98 1.32 9.33
C TYR A 286 4.37 1.96 9.22
N HIS A 287 5.32 1.55 10.06
CA HIS A 287 6.67 2.10 10.02
C HIS A 287 7.36 1.81 8.69
N PHE A 288 7.37 0.56 8.23
CA PHE A 288 8.10 0.18 7.02
C PHE A 288 7.42 0.70 5.74
N PHE A 289 6.10 0.58 5.60
CA PHE A 289 5.45 0.95 4.35
C PHE A 289 4.95 2.40 4.30
N VAL A 290 4.41 2.94 5.40
CA VAL A 290 3.92 4.32 5.41
C VAL A 290 5.08 5.29 5.66
N THR A 291 5.82 5.09 6.75
CA THR A 291 6.92 6.02 7.08
C THR A 291 8.07 5.88 6.09
N ASN A 292 8.64 4.68 5.93
CA ASN A 292 9.85 4.52 5.13
C ASN A 292 9.59 4.49 3.62
N CYS A 293 8.55 3.81 3.12
CA CYS A 293 8.25 3.86 1.69
C CYS A 293 7.52 5.15 1.32
N ALA A 294 6.35 5.45 1.88
CA ALA A 294 5.55 6.57 1.38
C ALA A 294 6.15 7.94 1.72
N LEU A 295 6.39 8.23 3.00
CA LEU A 295 6.80 9.57 3.43
C LEU A 295 8.23 9.93 3.03
N LEU A 296 9.13 8.94 2.97
CA LEU A 296 10.52 9.14 2.54
C LEU A 296 10.75 8.88 1.04
N MET A 297 9.73 8.50 0.26
CA MET A 297 9.88 8.19 -1.17
C MET A 297 10.60 9.30 -1.93
N HIS A 298 10.21 10.55 -1.68
CA HIS A 298 10.80 11.71 -2.36
C HIS A 298 12.31 11.82 -2.15
N ILE A 299 12.82 11.46 -0.96
CA ILE A 299 14.25 11.46 -0.65
C ILE A 299 14.93 10.34 -1.43
N THR A 300 14.34 9.14 -1.46
CA THR A 300 14.90 8.04 -2.25
C THR A 300 14.96 8.40 -3.73
N LEU A 301 13.87 8.92 -4.29
CA LEU A 301 13.84 9.35 -5.69
C LEU A 301 14.89 10.44 -5.94
N SER A 302 15.00 11.47 -5.11
CA SER A 302 16.03 12.50 -5.29
C SER A 302 17.47 11.98 -5.21
N ASN A 303 17.75 11.00 -4.35
CA ASN A 303 19.09 10.47 -4.17
C ASN A 303 19.51 9.46 -5.26
N GLN A 304 18.55 8.84 -5.97
CA GLN A 304 18.83 7.81 -6.97
C GLN A 304 19.31 8.37 -8.31
N PHE A 305 19.10 9.67 -8.59
CA PHE A 305 19.43 10.26 -9.89
C PHE A 305 20.45 11.38 -9.73
N LYS A 306 21.55 11.25 -10.48
CA LYS A 306 22.52 12.33 -10.66
C LYS A 306 22.03 13.29 -11.75
N SER A 307 22.49 14.54 -11.73
CA SER A 307 22.14 15.55 -12.74
C SER A 307 22.44 15.07 -14.17
N THR A 308 23.57 14.37 -14.35
CA THR A 308 24.00 13.80 -15.63
C THR A 308 23.05 12.72 -16.14
N ASP A 309 22.52 11.87 -15.25
CA ASP A 309 21.61 10.80 -15.62
C ASP A 309 20.23 11.37 -15.98
N LEU A 310 19.79 12.40 -15.26
CA LEU A 310 18.52 13.09 -15.54
C LEU A 310 18.51 13.71 -16.94
N LEU A 311 19.63 14.27 -17.40
CA LEU A 311 19.71 14.83 -18.75
C LEU A 311 19.45 13.79 -19.84
N VAL A 312 19.93 12.55 -19.65
CA VAL A 312 19.68 11.45 -20.57
C VAL A 312 18.24 10.92 -20.44
N LEU A 313 17.74 10.79 -19.21
CA LEU A 313 16.42 10.21 -18.94
C LEU A 313 15.25 11.15 -19.26
N MET A 314 15.48 12.46 -19.22
CA MET A 314 14.53 13.52 -19.58
C MET A 314 14.76 14.07 -20.99
N ALA A 315 15.64 13.44 -21.78
CA ALA A 315 15.80 13.79 -23.18
C ALA A 315 14.49 13.57 -23.94
N GLU A 316 14.19 14.48 -24.86
CA GLU A 316 13.04 14.32 -25.75
C GLU A 316 13.15 13.03 -26.56
N SER A 317 12.01 12.42 -26.89
CA SER A 317 12.03 11.34 -27.86
C SER A 317 12.49 11.85 -29.23
N VAL A 318 13.14 10.98 -30.00
CA VAL A 318 13.59 11.31 -31.37
C VAL A 318 12.42 11.84 -32.22
N GLU A 319 11.24 11.25 -32.06
CA GLU A 319 10.00 11.67 -32.72
C GLU A 319 9.56 13.09 -32.34
N GLN A 320 9.63 13.44 -31.05
CA GLN A 320 9.30 14.79 -30.58
C GLN A 320 10.30 15.83 -31.10
N THR A 321 11.59 15.49 -31.08
CA THR A 321 12.64 16.36 -31.61
C THR A 321 12.47 16.56 -33.13
N GLN A 322 12.18 15.50 -33.88
CA GLN A 322 11.88 15.58 -35.32
C GLN A 322 10.67 16.47 -35.58
N LYS A 323 9.54 16.21 -34.90
CA LYS A 323 8.32 17.00 -35.03
C LYS A 323 8.55 18.48 -34.70
N ARG A 324 9.32 18.77 -33.65
CA ARG A 324 9.71 20.14 -33.28
C ARG A 324 10.51 20.81 -34.39
N ASN A 325 11.49 20.10 -34.96
CA ASN A 325 12.34 20.61 -36.03
C ASN A 325 11.55 20.85 -37.32
N GLU A 326 10.63 19.96 -37.67
CA GLU A 326 9.71 20.12 -38.81
C GLU A 326 8.81 21.35 -38.65
N ILE A 327 8.21 21.53 -37.47
CA ILE A 327 7.37 22.70 -37.19
C ILE A 327 8.20 23.99 -37.25
N LYS A 328 9.40 24.01 -36.66
CA LYS A 328 10.31 25.16 -36.72
C LYS A 328 10.73 25.49 -38.15
N ALA A 329 11.11 24.49 -38.94
CA ALA A 329 11.49 24.65 -40.33
C ALA A 329 10.32 25.20 -41.17
N SER A 330 9.11 24.66 -40.96
CA SER A 330 7.91 25.11 -41.66
C SER A 330 7.52 26.54 -41.30
N ILE A 331 7.64 26.95 -40.02
CA ILE A 331 7.42 28.35 -39.60
C ILE A 331 8.42 29.27 -40.31
N LYS A 332 9.70 28.90 -40.34
CA LYS A 332 10.75 29.70 -41.00
C LYS A 332 10.44 29.91 -42.49
N VAL A 333 10.07 28.83 -43.21
CA VAL A 333 9.70 28.92 -44.63
C VAL A 333 8.49 29.83 -44.84
N PHE A 334 7.47 29.76 -43.98
CA PHE A 334 6.30 30.62 -44.08
C PHE A 334 6.58 32.08 -43.73
N GLU A 335 7.45 32.35 -42.76
CA GLU A 335 7.89 33.71 -42.42
C GLU A 335 8.71 34.31 -43.57
N GLU A 336 9.60 33.54 -44.21
CA GLU A 336 10.33 33.97 -45.40
C GLU A 336 9.39 34.24 -46.58
N ALA A 337 8.38 33.37 -46.80
CA ALA A 337 7.38 33.56 -47.85
C ALA A 337 6.51 34.80 -47.58
N LEU A 338 6.11 35.02 -46.32
CA LEU A 338 5.34 36.20 -45.90
C LEU A 338 6.15 37.48 -46.11
N ASN A 339 7.43 37.50 -45.72
CA ASN A 339 8.29 38.67 -45.88
C ASN A 339 8.48 39.03 -47.36
N LYS A 340 8.81 38.06 -48.21
CA LYS A 340 8.87 38.25 -49.66
C LYS A 340 7.52 38.69 -50.24
N GLY A 341 6.44 38.19 -49.66
CA GLY A 341 5.10 38.57 -50.06
C GLY A 341 4.80 40.05 -49.75
N LEU A 342 5.18 40.51 -48.56
CA LEU A 342 5.02 41.90 -48.15
C LEU A 342 5.88 42.87 -48.96
N GLU A 343 7.06 42.46 -49.44
CA GLU A 343 7.88 43.26 -50.36
C GLU A 343 7.23 43.47 -51.74
N PHE A 344 6.29 42.60 -52.12
CA PHE A 344 5.58 42.66 -53.40
C PHE A 344 4.33 43.56 -53.38
N LEU A 345 3.84 43.91 -52.18
CA LEU A 345 2.72 44.82 -51.95
C LEU A 345 3.23 46.26 -51.82
#